data_AF-A0A435GBY7-F1
#
_entry.id   AF-A0A435GBY7-F1
#
_cell.length_a   1.000
_cell.length_b   1.000
_cell.length_c   1.000
_cell.angle_alpha   90.00
_cell.angle_beta   90.00
_cell.angle_gamma   90.00
#
_symmetry.space_group_name_H-M   'P 1'
#
loop_
_entity.id
_entity.type
_entity.pdbx_description
1 polymer ?
#
loop_
_entity_poly.entity_id
_entity_poly.type
_entity_poly.pdbx_seq_one_letter_code
_entity_poly.pdbx_strand_id
1 'polypeptide(L)'
;MCGIAGVWRKRDPIGSGDLSDVARMMRALAHRGPDDHGNWNNARLALGHRRLTIIDPSPAAREPMLTASGNGVLCYNGEVYNFRALRKTLEAEGLTFRTVSDTEVVLQALHHWGPQKAVPLFDGMFSFAYFDARDGALWLARDRLGIKPLSVADTGECLLFASEDKAILACHDFARRIDTRELTLRLAWQSRDSSYSVFDGIERLPPAGLWKITGDGIEKRRFWHVLDVIETARIAKDKVSDAEHMATLERLLEESVELHCIADASLATACSGGVDSGLITALAKRFRPELHGYVIDQKLGRSEASDAERTGRHVGVGLRRVPFDRNRFLELWPRAVWHL
;
A
#
# COMPACT_ATOMS: atom_id res chain seq x y z
N MET A 1 6.62 1.23 5.72
CA MET A 1 5.32 0.88 5.11
C MET A 1 4.50 0.20 6.17
N CYS A 2 3.21 0.39 6.33
CA CYS A 2 2.50 -0.38 7.36
C CYS A 2 2.35 -1.87 6.97
N GLY A 3 1.99 -2.71 7.93
CA GLY A 3 1.68 -4.13 7.74
C GLY A 3 0.30 -4.45 8.32
N ILE A 4 -0.52 -5.14 7.55
CA ILE A 4 -1.85 -5.60 7.96
C ILE A 4 -1.79 -7.13 8.06
N ALA A 5 -2.47 -7.70 9.06
CA ALA A 5 -2.73 -9.13 9.18
C ALA A 5 -4.12 -9.37 9.76
N GLY A 6 -4.78 -10.46 9.39
CA GLY A 6 -6.01 -10.85 10.04
C GLY A 6 -6.52 -12.23 9.66
N VAL A 7 -7.47 -12.68 10.49
CA VAL A 7 -8.19 -13.95 10.38
C VAL A 7 -9.67 -13.64 10.43
N TRP A 8 -10.41 -14.03 9.39
CA TRP A 8 -11.87 -13.99 9.34
C TRP A 8 -12.44 -15.41 9.41
N ARG A 9 -13.20 -15.73 10.44
CA ARG A 9 -13.87 -17.03 10.57
C ARG A 9 -15.23 -17.00 9.87
N LYS A 10 -15.47 -18.01 9.01
CA LYS A 10 -16.73 -18.11 8.24
C LYS A 10 -17.90 -18.56 9.12
N ARG A 11 -17.66 -19.49 10.04
CA ARG A 11 -18.70 -20.14 10.86
C ARG A 11 -18.42 -19.97 12.35
N ASP A 12 -17.34 -20.57 12.82
CA ASP A 12 -16.98 -20.60 14.23
C ASP A 12 -16.50 -19.25 14.74
N PRO A 13 -16.62 -18.96 16.05
CA PRO A 13 -16.08 -17.75 16.60
C PRO A 13 -14.55 -17.76 16.57
N ILE A 14 -13.95 -16.55 16.55
CA ILE A 14 -12.51 -16.36 16.74
C ILE A 14 -12.06 -17.01 18.04
N GLY A 15 -11.08 -17.91 17.94
CA GLY A 15 -10.49 -18.63 19.07
C GLY A 15 -9.07 -18.18 19.40
N SER A 16 -8.50 -18.77 20.45
CA SER A 16 -7.11 -18.50 20.87
C SER A 16 -6.06 -18.87 19.82
N GLY A 17 -6.35 -19.88 18.99
CA GLY A 17 -5.53 -20.26 17.84
C GLY A 17 -5.42 -19.14 16.81
N ASP A 18 -6.55 -18.50 16.48
CA ASP A 18 -6.60 -17.39 15.52
C ASP A 18 -5.81 -16.17 16.02
N LEU A 19 -5.97 -15.83 17.31
CA LEU A 19 -5.20 -14.74 17.93
C LEU A 19 -3.68 -15.04 17.93
N SER A 20 -3.32 -16.30 18.17
CA SER A 20 -1.92 -16.74 18.12
C SER A 20 -1.34 -16.66 16.71
N ASP A 21 -2.16 -16.95 15.69
CA ASP A 21 -1.77 -16.83 14.29
C ASP A 21 -1.64 -15.37 13.86
N VAL A 22 -2.57 -14.48 14.24
CA VAL A 22 -2.38 -13.03 14.03
C VAL A 22 -1.08 -12.56 14.69
N ALA A 23 -0.76 -13.00 15.91
CA ALA A 23 0.51 -12.65 16.56
C ALA A 23 1.75 -13.16 15.78
N ARG A 24 1.68 -14.35 15.16
CA ARG A 24 2.73 -14.88 14.27
C ARG A 24 2.88 -14.05 12.99
N MET A 25 1.77 -13.75 12.32
CA MET A 25 1.74 -12.89 11.13
C MET A 25 2.34 -11.51 11.44
N MET A 26 1.95 -10.92 12.57
CA MET A 26 2.43 -9.63 13.04
C MET A 26 3.93 -9.60 13.36
N ARG A 27 4.52 -10.71 13.81
CA ARG A 27 5.99 -10.82 13.95
C ARG A 27 6.68 -10.88 12.60
N ALA A 28 6.13 -11.61 11.63
CA ALA A 28 6.68 -11.70 10.28
C ALA A 28 6.64 -10.36 9.52
N LEU A 29 5.73 -9.45 9.90
CA LEU A 29 5.55 -8.13 9.30
C LEU A 29 6.26 -6.99 10.07
N ALA A 30 7.02 -7.28 11.12
CA ALA A 30 7.63 -6.26 11.98
C ALA A 30 8.58 -5.30 11.22
N HIS A 31 9.21 -5.74 10.13
CA HIS A 31 10.09 -4.88 9.31
C HIS A 31 9.34 -3.78 8.56
N ARG A 32 8.03 -3.95 8.33
CA ARG A 32 7.23 -2.98 7.60
C ARG A 32 6.99 -1.75 8.48
N GLY A 33 6.39 -1.98 9.64
CA GLY A 33 6.00 -0.97 10.61
C GLY A 33 6.69 -1.18 11.96
N PRO A 34 7.91 -0.65 12.13
CA PRO A 34 8.69 -0.81 13.36
C PRO A 34 8.27 0.14 14.49
N ASP A 35 7.48 1.18 14.22
CA ASP A 35 7.24 2.26 15.17
C ASP A 35 6.12 1.95 16.16
N ASP A 36 5.09 1.22 15.71
CA ASP A 36 3.97 0.84 16.56
C ASP A 36 3.29 -0.45 16.11
N HIS A 37 2.46 -1.01 16.99
CA HIS A 37 1.61 -2.15 16.67
C HIS A 37 0.33 -2.18 17.49
N GLY A 38 -0.73 -2.73 16.90
CA GLY A 38 -2.02 -2.90 17.55
C GLY A 38 -2.72 -4.17 17.10
N ASN A 39 -3.72 -4.57 17.88
CA ASN A 39 -4.63 -5.65 17.55
C ASN A 39 -6.06 -5.28 17.95
N TRP A 40 -7.02 -5.93 17.31
CA TRP A 40 -8.43 -5.83 17.63
C TRP A 40 -9.12 -7.13 17.22
N ASN A 41 -10.10 -7.58 17.97
CA ASN A 41 -10.90 -8.73 17.56
C ASN A 41 -12.35 -8.63 18.05
N ASN A 42 -13.22 -9.35 17.35
CA ASN A 42 -14.57 -9.66 17.78
C ASN A 42 -14.87 -11.16 17.55
N ALA A 43 -16.14 -11.55 17.54
CA ALA A 43 -16.54 -12.93 17.34
C ALA A 43 -16.15 -13.51 15.96
N ARG A 44 -16.00 -12.71 14.90
CA ARG A 44 -15.73 -13.21 13.53
C ARG A 44 -14.37 -12.83 12.97
N LEU A 45 -13.74 -11.79 13.50
CA LEU A 45 -12.55 -11.19 12.94
C LEU A 45 -11.49 -10.93 14.01
N ALA A 46 -10.25 -11.32 13.73
CA ALA A 46 -9.06 -10.84 14.42
C ALA A 46 -8.20 -10.03 13.45
N LEU A 47 -7.75 -8.85 13.88
CA LEU A 47 -6.94 -7.90 13.12
C LEU A 47 -5.65 -7.60 13.88
N GLY A 48 -4.58 -7.40 13.13
CA GLY A 48 -3.30 -6.88 13.58
C GLY A 48 -2.76 -5.84 12.61
N HIS A 49 -2.13 -4.80 13.16
CA HIS A 49 -1.50 -3.72 12.40
C HIS A 49 -0.10 -3.37 12.90
N ARG A 50 0.84 -3.21 11.97
CA ARG A 50 2.21 -2.72 12.18
C ARG A 50 2.31 -1.34 11.56
N ARG A 51 2.70 -0.33 12.32
CA ARG A 51 2.71 1.06 11.87
C ARG A 51 4.12 1.54 11.56
N LEU A 52 4.30 2.12 10.37
CA LEU A 52 5.38 3.07 10.10
C LEU A 52 4.73 4.45 10.12
N THR A 53 5.26 5.36 10.93
CA THR A 53 4.66 6.66 11.20
C THR A 53 5.15 7.69 10.19
N ILE A 54 4.31 8.03 9.21
CA ILE A 54 4.61 9.02 8.15
C ILE A 54 3.79 10.30 8.30
N ILE A 55 2.49 10.17 8.57
CA ILE A 55 1.55 11.28 8.80
C ILE A 55 0.91 11.08 10.17
N ASP A 56 0.85 12.15 10.96
CA ASP A 56 0.33 12.22 12.32
C ASP A 56 1.04 11.25 13.29
N PRO A 57 2.15 11.65 13.93
CA PRO A 57 2.85 10.79 14.88
C PRO A 57 2.12 10.60 16.21
N SER A 58 0.95 11.21 16.40
CA SER A 58 0.24 11.10 17.66
C SER A 58 -0.27 9.69 17.91
N PRO A 59 -0.42 9.28 19.18
CA PRO A 59 -1.09 8.03 19.55
C PRO A 59 -2.55 7.95 19.09
N ALA A 60 -3.18 9.07 18.75
CA ALA A 60 -4.56 9.10 18.28
C ALA A 60 -4.69 8.51 16.86
N ALA A 61 -3.62 8.51 16.08
CA ALA A 61 -3.54 7.90 14.75
C ALA A 61 -3.11 6.42 14.77
N ARG A 62 -3.20 5.75 15.93
CA ARG A 62 -2.92 4.31 16.07
C ARG A 62 -3.95 3.45 15.36
N GLU A 63 -3.50 2.29 14.93
CA GLU A 63 -4.31 1.30 14.24
C GLU A 63 -4.23 -0.08 14.94
N PRO A 64 -5.30 -0.90 14.93
CA PRO A 64 -6.58 -0.69 14.23
C PRO A 64 -7.35 0.55 14.70
N MET A 65 -7.79 1.39 13.78
CA MET A 65 -8.47 2.65 14.08
C MET A 65 -9.99 2.44 14.11
N LEU A 66 -10.65 2.93 15.16
CA LEU A 66 -12.09 2.76 15.36
C LEU A 66 -12.85 4.07 15.17
N THR A 67 -14.06 3.99 14.62
CA THR A 67 -15.01 5.10 14.65
C THR A 67 -15.38 5.43 16.10
N ALA A 68 -15.89 6.64 16.36
CA ALA A 68 -16.33 7.02 17.71
C ALA A 68 -17.42 6.09 18.27
N SER A 69 -18.27 5.53 17.39
CA SER A 69 -19.29 4.55 17.74
C SER A 69 -18.75 3.12 17.94
N GLY A 70 -17.51 2.85 17.56
CA GLY A 70 -16.93 1.49 17.54
C GLY A 70 -17.47 0.59 16.43
N ASN A 71 -18.36 1.09 15.58
CA ASN A 71 -19.02 0.30 14.52
C ASN A 71 -18.19 0.19 13.24
N GLY A 72 -17.09 0.92 13.10
CA GLY A 72 -16.16 0.79 11.97
C GLY A 72 -14.75 0.60 12.50
N VAL A 73 -14.01 -0.38 11.95
CA VAL A 73 -12.63 -0.70 12.35
C VAL A 73 -11.77 -0.79 11.10
N LEU A 74 -10.67 -0.03 11.05
CA LEU A 74 -9.76 0.02 9.90
C LEU A 74 -8.34 -0.42 10.28
N CYS A 75 -7.76 -1.28 9.45
CA CYS A 75 -6.32 -1.47 9.33
C CYS A 75 -5.88 -1.07 7.91
N TYR A 76 -4.92 -0.16 7.82
CA TYR A 76 -4.57 0.57 6.62
C TYR A 76 -3.06 0.55 6.37
N ASN A 77 -2.67 0.24 5.14
CA ASN A 77 -1.30 0.35 4.67
C ASN A 77 -1.33 1.10 3.36
N GLY A 78 -1.02 2.38 3.42
CA GLY A 78 -1.17 3.26 2.28
C GLY A 78 -1.03 4.73 2.65
N GLU A 79 -1.25 5.56 1.63
CA GLU A 79 -1.53 6.99 1.73
C GLU A 79 -2.65 7.33 0.73
N VAL A 80 -3.70 8.03 1.19
CA VAL A 80 -4.71 8.66 0.32
C VAL A 80 -4.33 10.12 0.19
N TYR A 81 -3.69 10.49 -0.91
CA TYR A 81 -3.09 11.80 -1.11
C TYR A 81 -4.13 12.94 -1.14
N ASN A 82 -5.32 12.66 -1.68
CA ASN A 82 -6.41 13.64 -1.70
C ASN A 82 -7.21 13.73 -0.38
N PHE A 83 -6.72 13.17 0.74
CA PHE A 83 -7.44 13.15 2.03
C PHE A 83 -7.84 14.53 2.52
N ARG A 84 -7.05 15.58 2.29
CA ARG A 84 -7.40 16.96 2.70
C ARG A 84 -8.64 17.48 1.98
N ALA A 85 -8.82 17.12 0.71
CA ALA A 85 -10.02 17.48 -0.06
C ALA A 85 -11.23 16.67 0.43
N LEU A 86 -11.06 15.36 0.61
CA LEU A 86 -12.11 14.47 1.13
C LEU A 86 -12.56 14.88 2.54
N ARG A 87 -11.62 15.28 3.39
CA ARG A 87 -11.88 15.82 4.73
C ARG A 87 -12.81 17.03 4.68
N LYS A 88 -12.52 18.01 3.82
CA LYS A 88 -13.38 19.20 3.65
C LYS A 88 -14.80 18.81 3.22
N THR A 89 -14.94 17.83 2.32
CA THR A 89 -16.25 17.32 1.91
C THR A 89 -16.99 16.68 3.09
N LEU A 90 -16.33 15.82 3.86
CA LEU A 90 -16.93 15.16 5.02
C LEU A 90 -17.26 16.15 6.15
N GLU A 91 -16.42 17.17 6.38
CA GLU A 91 -16.69 18.25 7.35
C GLU A 91 -17.94 19.06 6.93
N ALA A 92 -18.11 19.35 5.64
CA ALA A 92 -19.32 19.99 5.12
C ALA A 92 -20.58 19.12 5.25
N GLU A 93 -20.41 17.79 5.30
CA GLU A 93 -21.47 16.81 5.57
C GLU A 93 -21.69 16.58 7.09
N GLY A 94 -20.97 17.32 7.95
CA GLY A 94 -21.17 17.35 9.40
C GLY A 94 -20.28 16.42 10.21
N LEU A 95 -19.26 15.80 9.60
CA LEU A 95 -18.30 14.96 10.33
C LEU A 95 -17.24 15.80 11.04
N THR A 96 -16.74 15.26 12.14
CA THR A 96 -15.63 15.83 12.91
C THR A 96 -14.48 14.82 12.98
N PHE A 97 -13.26 15.32 13.05
CA PHE A 97 -12.03 14.54 13.01
C PHE A 97 -11.20 14.79 14.28
N ARG A 98 -10.56 13.73 14.79
CA ARG A 98 -9.74 13.75 16.00
C ARG A 98 -8.24 13.83 15.71
N THR A 99 -7.85 13.47 14.49
CA THR A 99 -6.48 13.30 14.03
C THR A 99 -6.27 14.07 12.74
N VAL A 100 -5.04 14.43 12.40
CA VAL A 100 -4.71 15.02 11.08
C VAL A 100 -4.30 13.96 10.05
N SER A 101 -4.34 12.67 10.44
CA SER A 101 -4.02 11.55 9.57
C SER A 101 -5.04 11.37 8.44
N ASP A 102 -4.54 10.96 7.28
CA ASP A 102 -5.36 10.44 6.18
C ASP A 102 -6.15 9.19 6.58
N THR A 103 -5.62 8.39 7.50
CA THR A 103 -6.26 7.15 7.99
C THR A 103 -7.64 7.40 8.57
N GLU A 104 -7.83 8.49 9.34
CA GLU A 104 -9.15 8.83 9.88
C GLU A 104 -10.11 9.30 8.78
N VAL A 105 -9.61 10.02 7.77
CA VAL A 105 -10.41 10.41 6.59
C VAL A 105 -10.88 9.17 5.82
N VAL A 106 -10.00 8.19 5.62
CA VAL A 106 -10.36 6.91 4.99
C VAL A 106 -11.41 6.18 5.81
N LEU A 107 -11.22 6.03 7.12
CA LEU A 107 -12.17 5.37 8.01
C LEU A 107 -13.55 6.05 7.97
N GLN A 108 -13.58 7.37 8.08
CA GLN A 108 -14.82 8.13 8.07
C GLN A 108 -15.52 8.09 6.71
N ALA A 109 -14.78 8.19 5.60
CA ALA A 109 -15.34 8.05 4.25
C ALA A 109 -15.98 6.66 4.05
N LEU A 110 -15.28 5.59 4.44
CA LEU A 110 -15.79 4.22 4.36
C LEU A 110 -17.05 4.04 5.21
N HIS A 111 -17.06 4.57 6.43
CA HIS A 111 -18.19 4.44 7.33
C HIS A 111 -19.39 5.30 6.93
N HIS A 112 -19.14 6.52 6.43
CA HIS A 112 -20.20 7.49 6.09
C HIS A 112 -20.82 7.23 4.73
N TRP A 113 -20.01 7.04 3.68
CA TRP A 113 -20.48 6.83 2.31
C TRP A 113 -20.66 5.37 1.92
N GLY A 114 -20.03 4.45 2.65
CA GLY A 114 -19.93 3.04 2.29
C GLY A 114 -18.73 2.77 1.36
N PRO A 115 -18.10 1.58 1.44
CA PRO A 115 -16.88 1.27 0.69
C PRO A 115 -17.01 1.41 -0.83
N GLN A 116 -18.15 1.02 -1.41
CA GLN A 116 -18.36 1.08 -2.86
C GLN A 116 -18.38 2.52 -3.39
N LYS A 117 -18.84 3.49 -2.59
CA LYS A 117 -18.84 4.91 -2.96
C LYS A 117 -17.51 5.58 -2.60
N ALA A 118 -16.95 5.26 -1.44
CA ALA A 118 -15.74 5.91 -0.94
C ALA A 118 -14.48 5.52 -1.72
N VAL A 119 -14.26 4.21 -1.98
CA VAL A 119 -13.00 3.72 -2.57
C VAL A 119 -12.70 4.31 -3.95
N PRO A 120 -13.66 4.46 -4.89
CA PRO A 120 -13.39 5.11 -6.17
C PRO A 120 -12.88 6.56 -6.07
N LEU A 121 -13.21 7.26 -4.97
CA LEU A 121 -12.83 8.66 -4.73
C LEU A 121 -11.41 8.79 -4.16
N PHE A 122 -10.78 7.70 -3.71
CA PHE A 122 -9.45 7.73 -3.16
C PHE A 122 -8.41 7.87 -4.29
N ASP A 123 -7.59 8.92 -4.19
CA ASP A 123 -6.38 9.08 -4.98
C ASP A 123 -5.17 8.75 -4.09
N GLY A 124 -4.51 7.62 -4.35
CA GLY A 124 -3.54 7.09 -3.42
C GLY A 124 -3.03 5.70 -3.74
N MET A 125 -2.06 5.28 -2.94
CA MET A 125 -1.57 3.90 -2.87
C MET A 125 -2.05 3.28 -1.57
N PHE A 126 -2.82 2.21 -1.60
CA PHE A 126 -3.41 1.65 -0.39
C PHE A 126 -3.77 0.18 -0.52
N SER A 127 -3.68 -0.48 0.61
CA SER A 127 -4.35 -1.74 0.90
C SER A 127 -4.99 -1.61 2.27
N PHE A 128 -6.20 -2.12 2.45
CA PHE A 128 -6.84 -2.07 3.77
C PHE A 128 -7.73 -3.26 4.08
N ALA A 129 -7.98 -3.43 5.37
CA ALA A 129 -9.04 -4.24 5.94
C ALA A 129 -9.96 -3.33 6.77
N TYR A 130 -11.21 -3.17 6.34
CA TYR A 130 -12.23 -2.38 7.03
C TYR A 130 -13.38 -3.28 7.46
N PHE A 131 -13.66 -3.36 8.75
CA PHE A 131 -14.80 -4.07 9.28
C PHE A 131 -15.92 -3.09 9.62
N ASP A 132 -17.12 -3.35 9.10
CA ASP A 132 -18.33 -2.60 9.41
C ASP A 132 -19.27 -3.46 10.23
N ALA A 133 -19.46 -3.09 11.49
CA ALA A 133 -20.31 -3.81 12.42
C ALA A 133 -21.81 -3.68 12.08
N ARG A 134 -22.21 -2.68 11.28
CA ARG A 134 -23.62 -2.44 10.94
C ARG A 134 -24.17 -3.48 9.99
N ASP A 135 -23.35 -3.96 9.06
CA ASP A 135 -23.69 -5.05 8.13
C ASP A 135 -22.88 -6.32 8.37
N GLY A 136 -22.01 -6.34 9.38
CA GLY A 136 -21.21 -7.49 9.77
C GLY A 136 -20.24 -7.92 8.67
N ALA A 137 -19.75 -6.97 7.86
CA ALA A 137 -18.91 -7.28 6.70
C ALA A 137 -17.46 -6.82 6.90
N LEU A 138 -16.53 -7.67 6.45
CA LEU A 138 -15.15 -7.31 6.23
C LEU A 138 -14.96 -6.88 4.77
N TRP A 139 -14.36 -5.72 4.58
CA TRP A 139 -13.99 -5.16 3.29
C TRP A 139 -12.48 -5.18 3.13
N LEU A 140 -12.00 -5.87 2.10
CA LEU A 140 -10.61 -5.82 1.68
C LEU A 140 -10.52 -5.01 0.39
N ALA A 141 -9.60 -4.06 0.34
CA ALA A 141 -9.36 -3.28 -0.88
C ALA A 141 -7.89 -3.10 -1.17
N ARG A 142 -7.56 -2.94 -2.46
CA ARG A 142 -6.23 -2.61 -2.97
C ARG A 142 -6.35 -1.52 -4.03
N ASP A 143 -5.39 -0.59 -4.03
CA ASP A 143 -5.38 0.56 -4.92
C ASP A 143 -5.40 0.20 -6.41
N ARG A 144 -5.66 1.21 -7.25
CA ARG A 144 -5.92 1.08 -8.69
C ARG A 144 -4.85 0.27 -9.43
N LEU A 145 -3.58 0.39 -9.02
CA LEU A 145 -2.43 -0.22 -9.69
C LEU A 145 -1.76 -1.32 -8.85
N GLY A 146 -2.28 -1.63 -7.66
CA GLY A 146 -1.72 -2.65 -6.80
C GLY A 146 -0.39 -2.26 -6.16
N ILE A 147 -0.14 -0.96 -5.91
CA ILE A 147 1.11 -0.46 -5.33
C ILE A 147 1.33 -1.06 -3.94
N LYS A 148 0.30 -1.09 -3.09
CA LYS A 148 0.38 -1.71 -1.76
C LYS A 148 -0.04 -3.18 -1.84
N PRO A 149 0.72 -4.12 -1.26
CA PRO A 149 0.40 -5.54 -1.34
C PRO A 149 -0.67 -5.96 -0.32
N LEU A 150 -1.50 -6.93 -0.72
CA LEU A 150 -2.44 -7.61 0.17
C LEU A 150 -2.69 -9.03 -0.35
N SER A 151 -2.28 -10.02 0.42
CA SER A 151 -2.43 -11.45 0.17
C SER A 151 -3.61 -11.99 0.96
N VAL A 152 -4.30 -12.99 0.40
CA VAL A 152 -5.47 -13.65 0.95
C VAL A 152 -5.34 -15.16 0.72
N ALA A 153 -5.73 -15.95 1.72
CA ALA A 153 -5.79 -17.40 1.60
C ALA A 153 -7.08 -17.92 2.23
N ASP A 154 -7.78 -18.78 1.49
CA ASP A 154 -8.99 -19.46 1.97
C ASP A 154 -8.64 -20.88 2.40
N THR A 155 -8.80 -21.16 3.69
CA THR A 155 -8.53 -22.50 4.27
C THR A 155 -9.77 -23.39 4.30
N GLY A 156 -10.90 -22.91 3.79
CA GLY A 156 -12.22 -23.52 3.95
C GLY A 156 -12.93 -23.09 5.22
N GLU A 157 -12.23 -23.02 6.36
CA GLU A 157 -12.80 -22.61 7.66
C GLU A 157 -12.70 -21.09 7.91
N CYS A 158 -11.57 -20.51 7.51
CA CYS A 158 -11.28 -19.09 7.67
C CYS A 158 -10.63 -18.50 6.43
N LEU A 159 -10.68 -17.18 6.34
CA LEU A 159 -9.87 -16.40 5.42
C LEU A 159 -8.72 -15.78 6.21
N LEU A 160 -7.50 -16.06 5.77
CA LEU A 160 -6.29 -15.39 6.22
C LEU A 160 -5.98 -14.26 5.26
N PHE A 161 -5.56 -13.10 5.76
CA PHE A 161 -5.08 -12.04 4.90
C PHE A 161 -3.92 -11.29 5.54
N ALA A 162 -2.97 -10.84 4.73
CA ALA A 162 -1.83 -10.05 5.20
C ALA A 162 -1.17 -9.25 4.10
N SER A 163 -0.38 -8.22 4.46
CA SER A 163 0.39 -7.45 3.48
C SER A 163 1.45 -8.25 2.73
N GLU A 164 1.93 -9.38 3.25
CA GLU A 164 2.95 -10.22 2.60
C GLU A 164 2.63 -11.71 2.78
N ASP A 165 2.87 -12.52 1.74
CA ASP A 165 2.61 -13.97 1.73
C ASP A 165 3.23 -14.67 2.94
N LYS A 166 4.46 -14.27 3.32
CA LYS A 166 5.19 -14.86 4.44
C LYS A 166 4.50 -14.71 5.81
N ALA A 167 3.61 -13.73 5.96
CA ALA A 167 2.81 -13.63 7.18
C ALA A 167 1.81 -14.78 7.25
N ILE A 168 1.13 -15.10 6.13
CA ILE A 168 0.21 -16.25 6.03
C ILE A 168 0.97 -17.56 6.26
N LEU A 169 2.16 -17.71 5.67
CA LEU A 169 3.03 -18.90 5.87
C LEU A 169 3.53 -19.07 7.31
N ALA A 170 3.41 -18.03 8.15
CA ALA A 170 3.76 -18.07 9.55
C ALA A 170 2.63 -18.67 10.43
N CYS A 171 1.41 -18.81 9.93
CA CYS A 171 0.31 -19.45 10.65
C CYS A 171 0.62 -20.94 10.91
N HIS A 172 0.09 -21.49 12.01
CA HIS A 172 0.45 -22.83 12.49
C HIS A 172 0.09 -23.93 11.48
N ASP A 173 -1.13 -23.93 10.97
CA ASP A 173 -1.67 -25.01 10.13
C ASP A 173 -1.67 -24.68 8.63
N PHE A 174 -1.00 -23.59 8.22
CA PHE A 174 -0.91 -23.23 6.81
C PHE A 174 0.25 -23.98 6.13
N ALA A 175 -0.08 -24.85 5.17
CA ALA A 175 0.90 -25.65 4.46
C ALA A 175 1.80 -24.79 3.56
N ARG A 176 3.12 -24.92 3.70
CA ARG A 176 4.12 -24.16 2.94
C ARG A 176 4.43 -24.85 1.61
N ARG A 177 3.41 -25.02 0.77
CA ARG A 177 3.54 -25.65 -0.55
C ARG A 177 3.84 -24.60 -1.62
N ILE A 178 4.68 -24.96 -2.57
CA ILE A 178 4.98 -24.10 -3.73
C ILE A 178 4.00 -24.46 -4.84
N ASP A 179 3.41 -23.44 -5.45
CA ASP A 179 2.69 -23.61 -6.70
C ASP A 179 3.73 -23.75 -7.84
N THR A 180 3.95 -24.99 -8.26
CA THR A 180 4.91 -25.32 -9.33
C THR A 180 4.53 -24.71 -10.68
N ARG A 181 3.23 -24.49 -10.92
CA ARG A 181 2.77 -23.79 -12.11
C ARG A 181 3.17 -22.33 -12.03
N GLU A 182 2.86 -21.63 -10.93
CA GLU A 182 3.25 -20.21 -10.79
C GLU A 182 4.77 -20.01 -10.81
N LEU A 183 5.54 -20.93 -10.20
CA LEU A 183 6.99 -20.92 -10.32
C LEU A 183 7.45 -21.04 -11.78
N THR A 184 6.89 -21.99 -12.52
CA THR A 184 7.21 -22.20 -13.94
C THR A 184 6.83 -20.98 -14.79
N LEU A 185 5.64 -20.42 -14.58
CA LEU A 185 5.17 -19.23 -15.29
C LEU A 185 6.07 -18.02 -15.03
N ARG A 186 6.53 -17.84 -13.79
CA ARG A 186 7.41 -16.73 -13.41
C ARG A 186 8.79 -16.84 -14.05
N LEU A 187 9.34 -18.05 -14.16
CA LEU A 187 10.60 -18.32 -14.86
C LEU A 187 10.46 -18.14 -16.38
N ALA A 188 9.34 -18.59 -16.96
CA ALA A 188 9.11 -18.53 -18.40
C ALA A 188 8.79 -17.12 -18.92
N TRP A 189 7.89 -16.39 -18.24
CA TRP A 189 7.39 -15.10 -18.72
C TRP A 189 8.11 -13.88 -18.12
N GLN A 190 8.90 -14.05 -17.05
CA GLN A 190 9.62 -12.98 -16.30
C GLN A 190 8.76 -11.82 -15.78
N SER A 191 7.50 -11.70 -16.21
CA SER A 191 6.49 -10.78 -15.72
C SER A 191 5.17 -11.53 -15.53
N ARG A 192 4.57 -11.36 -14.36
CA ARG A 192 3.25 -11.85 -13.98
C ARG A 192 2.53 -10.70 -13.29
N ASP A 193 1.21 -10.62 -13.45
CA ASP A 193 0.42 -9.69 -12.68
C ASP A 193 0.65 -9.92 -11.18
N SER A 194 0.63 -8.84 -10.40
CA SER A 194 0.88 -8.82 -8.96
C SER A 194 -0.20 -9.51 -8.11
N SER A 195 -1.15 -10.18 -8.78
CA SER A 195 -2.29 -10.92 -8.20
C SER A 195 -1.94 -12.38 -7.83
N TYR A 196 -0.77 -12.89 -8.22
CA TYR A 196 -0.38 -14.29 -7.98
C TYR A 196 0.72 -14.42 -6.92
N SER A 197 0.63 -15.48 -6.10
CA SER A 197 1.70 -15.92 -5.21
C SER A 197 2.44 -17.12 -5.82
N VAL A 198 3.67 -17.35 -5.37
CA VAL A 198 4.41 -18.60 -5.67
C VAL A 198 4.05 -19.73 -4.69
N PHE A 199 3.25 -19.43 -3.67
CA PHE A 199 2.78 -20.38 -2.67
C PHE A 199 1.35 -20.82 -2.98
N ASP A 200 1.14 -22.13 -2.91
CA ASP A 200 -0.16 -22.75 -3.14
C ASP A 200 -1.18 -22.26 -2.09
N GLY A 201 -2.42 -22.02 -2.54
CA GLY A 201 -3.50 -21.52 -1.69
C GLY A 201 -3.44 -20.04 -1.31
N ILE A 202 -2.45 -19.27 -1.78
CA ILE A 202 -2.37 -17.81 -1.57
C ILE A 202 -2.67 -17.07 -2.87
N GLU A 203 -3.72 -16.25 -2.87
CA GLU A 203 -3.98 -15.24 -3.91
C GLU A 203 -3.61 -13.85 -3.41
N ARG A 204 -3.20 -12.94 -4.29
CA ARG A 204 -3.07 -11.52 -3.93
C ARG A 204 -4.30 -10.80 -4.43
N LEU A 205 -4.86 -9.93 -3.59
CA LEU A 205 -5.99 -9.09 -3.96
C LEU A 205 -5.59 -8.33 -5.24
N PRO A 206 -6.36 -8.41 -6.34
CA PRO A 206 -5.94 -7.83 -7.60
C PRO A 206 -5.89 -6.30 -7.52
N PRO A 207 -5.12 -5.62 -8.39
CA PRO A 207 -5.23 -4.17 -8.57
C PRO A 207 -6.70 -3.74 -8.73
N ALA A 208 -7.07 -2.65 -8.06
CA ALA A 208 -8.44 -2.15 -7.97
C ALA A 208 -9.47 -3.15 -7.41
N GLY A 209 -9.02 -4.19 -6.70
CA GLY A 209 -9.90 -5.16 -6.03
C GLY A 209 -10.62 -4.53 -4.84
N LEU A 210 -11.92 -4.78 -4.74
CA LEU A 210 -12.77 -4.47 -3.59
C LEU A 210 -13.61 -5.71 -3.26
N TRP A 211 -13.25 -6.43 -2.20
CA TRP A 211 -13.92 -7.66 -1.79
C TRP A 211 -14.74 -7.41 -0.54
N LYS A 212 -16.03 -7.76 -0.58
CA LYS A 212 -16.90 -7.83 0.58
C LYS A 212 -16.95 -9.26 1.08
N ILE A 213 -16.70 -9.46 2.37
CA ILE A 213 -16.70 -10.78 3.00
C ILE A 213 -17.75 -10.76 4.11
N THR A 214 -18.69 -11.68 4.04
CA THR A 214 -19.74 -11.88 5.05
C THR A 214 -19.79 -13.35 5.46
N GLY A 215 -20.78 -13.73 6.29
CA GLY A 215 -21.05 -15.14 6.58
C GLY A 215 -21.54 -15.94 5.36
N ASP A 216 -22.11 -15.25 4.36
CA ASP A 216 -22.71 -15.88 3.17
C ASP A 216 -21.68 -16.17 2.07
N GLY A 217 -20.53 -15.49 2.10
CA GLY A 217 -19.46 -15.68 1.13
C GLY A 217 -18.63 -14.43 0.87
N ILE A 218 -17.95 -14.45 -0.27
CA ILE A 218 -17.08 -13.37 -0.73
C ILE A 218 -17.65 -12.80 -2.03
N GLU A 219 -18.00 -11.52 -2.02
CA GLU A 219 -18.34 -10.76 -3.22
C GLU A 219 -17.09 -10.03 -3.72
N LYS A 220 -16.55 -10.45 -4.86
CA LYS A 220 -15.36 -9.87 -5.47
C LYS A 220 -15.76 -8.82 -6.52
N ARG A 221 -15.34 -7.57 -6.35
CA ARG A 221 -15.52 -6.48 -7.35
C ARG A 221 -14.19 -5.87 -7.76
N ARG A 222 -14.16 -5.30 -8.95
CA ARG A 222 -13.11 -4.40 -9.43
C ARG A 222 -13.70 -3.00 -9.56
N PHE A 223 -13.19 -2.03 -8.80
CA PHE A 223 -13.77 -0.67 -8.76
C PHE A 223 -13.20 0.28 -9.81
N TRP A 224 -12.10 -0.11 -10.47
CA TRP A 224 -11.44 0.71 -11.47
C TRP A 224 -10.72 -0.14 -12.51
N HIS A 225 -10.70 0.32 -13.76
CA HIS A 225 -9.83 -0.19 -14.79
C HIS A 225 -9.46 0.93 -15.77
N VAL A 226 -8.23 0.93 -16.27
CA VAL A 226 -7.75 1.98 -17.17
C VAL A 226 -8.62 2.10 -18.43
N LEU A 227 -9.11 0.97 -18.97
CA LEU A 227 -9.97 0.97 -20.15
C LEU A 227 -11.36 1.57 -19.89
N ASP A 228 -11.80 1.62 -18.63
CA ASP A 228 -13.11 2.19 -18.29
C ASP A 228 -13.07 3.73 -18.23
N VAL A 229 -11.86 4.31 -18.17
CA VAL A 229 -11.63 5.77 -18.09
C VAL A 229 -10.92 6.34 -19.32
N ILE A 230 -10.57 5.50 -20.31
CA ILE A 230 -9.99 5.96 -21.57
C ILE A 230 -11.11 6.47 -22.49
N GLU A 231 -11.07 7.76 -22.80
CA GLU A 231 -11.93 8.39 -23.81
C GLU A 231 -11.24 8.34 -25.18
N THR A 232 -11.41 7.24 -25.92
CA THR A 232 -10.79 7.06 -27.25
C THR A 232 -11.16 8.16 -28.24
N ALA A 233 -12.39 8.68 -28.16
CA ALA A 233 -12.85 9.78 -29.00
C ALA A 233 -12.11 11.10 -28.70
N ARG A 234 -11.74 11.35 -27.44
CA ARG A 234 -10.92 12.50 -27.04
C ARG A 234 -9.52 12.38 -27.65
N ILE A 235 -8.90 11.21 -27.51
CA ILE A 235 -7.55 10.93 -28.02
C ILE A 235 -7.51 11.03 -29.56
N ALA A 236 -8.48 10.42 -30.25
CA ALA A 236 -8.48 10.35 -31.70
C ALA A 236 -8.81 11.70 -32.38
N LYS A 237 -9.50 12.60 -31.69
CA LYS A 237 -9.89 13.93 -32.19
C LYS A 237 -9.10 15.05 -31.53
N ASP A 238 -8.01 14.72 -30.84
CA ASP A 238 -7.20 15.71 -30.16
C ASP A 238 -6.56 16.64 -31.20
N LYS A 239 -6.71 17.93 -30.97
CA LYS A 239 -6.15 19.01 -31.79
C LYS A 239 -5.33 19.98 -30.95
N VAL A 240 -5.17 19.68 -29.65
CA VAL A 240 -4.33 20.44 -28.73
C VAL A 240 -2.89 20.37 -29.24
N SER A 241 -2.16 21.47 -29.11
CA SER A 241 -0.78 21.53 -29.58
C SER A 241 0.15 20.72 -28.67
N ASP A 242 1.27 20.24 -29.22
CA ASP A 242 2.31 19.56 -28.42
C ASP A 242 2.76 20.41 -27.22
N ALA A 243 2.84 21.74 -27.39
CA ALA A 243 3.22 22.67 -26.32
C ALA A 243 2.20 22.68 -25.17
N GLU A 244 0.90 22.65 -25.47
CA GLU A 244 -0.16 22.59 -24.47
C GLU A 244 -0.23 21.22 -23.77
N HIS A 245 0.05 20.13 -24.51
CA HIS A 245 0.18 18.80 -23.92
C HIS A 245 1.37 18.71 -22.96
N MET A 246 2.52 19.27 -23.35
CA MET A 246 3.70 19.33 -22.49
C MET A 246 3.42 20.15 -21.23
N ALA A 247 2.80 21.33 -21.34
CA ALA A 247 2.41 22.13 -20.18
C ALA A 247 1.43 21.40 -19.26
N THR A 248 0.49 20.62 -19.84
CA THR A 248 -0.45 19.81 -19.06
C THR A 248 0.26 18.68 -18.33
N LEU A 249 1.19 17.98 -18.99
CA LEU A 249 1.98 16.91 -18.40
C LEU A 249 2.86 17.43 -17.26
N GLU A 250 3.55 18.56 -17.47
CA GLU A 250 4.38 19.21 -16.45
C GLU A 250 3.55 19.55 -15.21
N ARG A 251 2.39 20.21 -15.39
CA ARG A 251 1.48 20.53 -14.29
C ARG A 251 1.01 19.28 -13.53
N LEU A 252 0.59 18.23 -14.24
CA LEU A 252 0.13 16.99 -13.60
C LEU A 252 1.24 16.27 -12.84
N LEU A 253 2.48 16.30 -13.34
CA LEU A 253 3.65 15.75 -12.64
C LEU A 253 3.98 16.57 -11.40
N GLU A 254 3.94 17.90 -11.49
CA GLU A 254 4.14 18.80 -10.35
C GLU A 254 3.10 18.56 -9.25
N GLU A 255 1.81 18.54 -9.61
CA GLU A 255 0.70 18.26 -8.69
C GLU A 255 0.84 16.86 -8.05
N SER A 256 1.22 15.85 -8.84
CA SER A 256 1.44 14.50 -8.31
C SER A 256 2.58 14.48 -7.30
N VAL A 257 3.73 15.09 -7.61
CA VAL A 257 4.88 15.11 -6.69
C VAL A 257 4.59 15.93 -5.43
N GLU A 258 3.87 17.05 -5.54
CA GLU A 258 3.42 17.83 -4.38
C GLU A 258 2.62 16.98 -3.40
N LEU A 259 1.63 16.24 -3.94
CA LEU A 259 0.79 15.34 -3.18
C LEU A 259 1.58 14.24 -2.44
N HIS A 260 2.64 13.71 -3.08
CA HIS A 260 3.53 12.70 -2.48
C HIS A 260 4.56 13.30 -1.50
N CYS A 261 4.67 14.64 -1.40
CA CYS A 261 5.57 15.32 -0.45
C CYS A 261 4.91 15.62 0.91
N ILE A 262 3.63 15.27 1.08
CA ILE A 262 2.90 15.45 2.33
C ILE A 262 3.32 14.37 3.33
N ALA A 263 4.16 14.74 4.30
CA ALA A 263 4.59 13.87 5.39
C ALA A 263 5.08 14.69 6.59
N ASP A 264 4.81 14.20 7.81
CA ASP A 264 5.36 14.71 9.07
C ASP A 264 6.74 14.11 9.38
N ALA A 265 7.12 13.05 8.65
CA ALA A 265 8.46 12.48 8.66
C ALA A 265 9.41 13.17 7.66
N SER A 266 10.72 12.97 7.85
CA SER A 266 11.72 13.39 6.86
C SER A 266 11.58 12.56 5.59
N LEU A 267 11.52 13.24 4.45
CA LEU A 267 11.49 12.60 3.14
C LEU A 267 12.87 12.53 2.51
N ALA A 268 13.06 11.54 1.65
CA ALA A 268 14.24 11.39 0.82
C ALA A 268 13.84 10.85 -0.55
N THR A 269 14.70 11.07 -1.54
CA THR A 269 14.51 10.55 -2.91
C THR A 269 15.52 9.45 -3.23
N ALA A 270 15.12 8.48 -4.06
CA ALA A 270 16.05 7.59 -4.73
C ALA A 270 16.36 8.19 -6.11
N CYS A 271 17.61 8.61 -6.35
CA CYS A 271 18.02 9.24 -7.59
C CYS A 271 19.08 8.39 -8.29
N SER A 272 18.72 7.78 -9.42
CA SER A 272 19.67 7.03 -10.26
C SER A 272 20.43 7.92 -11.23
N GLY A 273 20.00 9.18 -11.42
CA GLY A 273 20.48 10.04 -12.51
C GLY A 273 19.75 9.81 -13.84
N GLY A 274 18.93 8.76 -13.96
CA GLY A 274 17.99 8.58 -15.06
C GLY A 274 16.89 9.64 -15.08
N VAL A 275 16.26 9.83 -16.24
CA VAL A 275 15.28 10.90 -16.49
C VAL A 275 14.14 10.92 -15.48
N ASP A 276 13.54 9.77 -15.16
CA ASP A 276 12.39 9.70 -14.26
C ASP A 276 12.77 10.07 -12.83
N SER A 277 13.73 9.34 -12.25
CA SER A 277 14.17 9.58 -10.86
C SER A 277 14.82 10.95 -10.67
N GLY A 278 15.48 11.48 -11.70
CA GLY A 278 16.04 12.83 -11.72
C GLY A 278 14.95 13.89 -11.74
N LEU A 279 13.91 13.72 -12.56
CA LEU A 279 12.75 14.61 -12.63
C LEU A 279 11.99 14.62 -11.30
N ILE A 280 11.66 13.44 -10.74
CA ILE A 280 11.00 13.34 -9.43
C ILE A 280 11.84 14.02 -8.34
N THR A 281 13.16 13.83 -8.35
CA THR A 281 14.08 14.49 -7.41
C THR A 281 14.05 16.01 -7.57
N ALA A 282 14.07 16.51 -8.80
CA ALA A 282 14.03 17.94 -9.09
C ALA A 282 12.72 18.59 -8.63
N LEU A 283 11.59 17.93 -8.92
CA LEU A 283 10.27 18.40 -8.52
C LEU A 283 10.08 18.34 -6.99
N ALA A 284 10.45 17.23 -6.35
CA ALA A 284 10.28 17.05 -4.90
C ALA A 284 11.07 18.10 -4.11
N LYS A 285 12.26 18.50 -4.59
CA LYS A 285 13.08 19.56 -3.98
C LYS A 285 12.35 20.91 -3.91
N ARG A 286 11.46 21.21 -4.85
CA ARG A 286 10.69 22.47 -4.86
C ARG A 286 9.70 22.52 -3.69
N PHE A 287 9.12 21.37 -3.33
CA PHE A 287 8.16 21.25 -2.23
C PHE A 287 8.82 20.95 -0.87
N ARG A 288 10.01 20.35 -0.89
CA ARG A 288 10.80 20.00 0.31
C ARG A 288 12.24 20.52 0.18
N PRO A 289 12.50 21.81 0.51
CA PRO A 289 13.84 22.40 0.39
C PRO A 289 14.93 21.66 1.19
N GLU A 290 14.55 20.90 2.22
CA GLU A 290 15.44 20.08 3.04
C GLU A 290 15.75 18.69 2.45
N LEU A 291 15.14 18.32 1.32
CA LEU A 291 15.25 16.99 0.71
C LEU A 291 16.72 16.62 0.41
N HIS A 292 17.11 15.44 0.87
CA HIS A 292 18.31 14.71 0.43
C HIS A 292 17.92 13.46 -0.36
N GLY A 293 18.89 12.88 -1.06
CA GLY A 293 18.66 11.67 -1.83
C GLY A 293 19.70 10.59 -1.60
N TYR A 294 19.42 9.43 -2.18
CA TYR A 294 20.28 8.26 -2.14
C TYR A 294 20.50 7.72 -3.55
N VAL A 295 21.70 7.22 -3.80
CA VAL A 295 22.02 6.44 -4.99
C VAL A 295 22.80 5.19 -4.59
N ILE A 296 22.46 4.05 -5.19
CA ILE A 296 23.24 2.83 -5.03
C ILE A 296 24.50 2.96 -5.89
N ASP A 297 25.66 2.89 -5.26
CA ASP A 297 26.96 2.96 -5.92
C ASP A 297 27.52 1.55 -6.10
N GLN A 298 27.15 0.94 -7.21
CA GLN A 298 27.55 -0.43 -7.55
C GLN A 298 29.07 -0.48 -7.77
N LYS A 299 29.74 -1.38 -7.04
CA LYS A 299 31.17 -1.64 -7.20
C LYS A 299 31.47 -2.78 -8.17
N LEU A 300 30.42 -3.40 -8.70
CA LEU A 300 30.46 -4.39 -9.76
C LEU A 300 29.67 -3.88 -10.95
N GLY A 301 30.22 -3.98 -12.15
CA GLY A 301 29.55 -3.51 -13.37
C GLY A 301 29.52 -1.99 -13.47
N ARG A 302 28.46 -1.45 -14.09
CA ARG A 302 28.29 -0.02 -14.33
C ARG A 302 27.52 0.62 -13.17
N SER A 303 28.14 1.61 -12.53
CA SER A 303 27.50 2.44 -11.50
C SER A 303 26.86 3.68 -12.15
N GLU A 304 25.67 4.06 -11.67
CA GLU A 304 24.98 5.29 -12.06
C GLU A 304 25.29 6.45 -11.09
N ALA A 305 26.08 6.21 -10.04
CA ALA A 305 26.30 7.16 -8.95
C ALA A 305 26.92 8.50 -9.39
N SER A 306 27.79 8.50 -10.40
CA SER A 306 28.35 9.74 -10.95
C SER A 306 27.29 10.57 -11.67
N ASP A 307 26.36 9.92 -12.36
CA ASP A 307 25.32 10.57 -13.14
C ASP A 307 24.26 11.15 -12.20
N ALA A 308 23.84 10.35 -11.22
CA ALA A 308 23.00 10.80 -10.11
C ALA A 308 23.59 12.03 -9.41
N GLU A 309 24.89 12.02 -9.07
CA GLU A 309 25.52 13.15 -8.39
C GLU A 309 25.56 14.42 -9.25
N ARG A 310 25.74 14.29 -10.57
CA ARG A 310 25.59 15.44 -11.49
C ARG A 310 24.17 16.00 -11.43
N THR A 311 23.16 15.14 -11.49
CA THR A 311 21.75 15.53 -11.35
C THR A 311 21.50 16.21 -10.00
N GLY A 312 21.94 15.60 -8.90
CA GLY A 312 21.82 16.14 -7.55
C GLY A 312 22.45 17.53 -7.41
N ARG A 313 23.68 17.72 -7.92
CA ARG A 313 24.34 19.05 -7.93
C ARG A 313 23.55 20.07 -8.75
N HIS A 314 23.04 19.68 -9.92
CA HIS A 314 22.27 20.58 -10.78
C HIS A 314 20.99 21.07 -10.10
N VAL A 315 20.29 20.19 -9.38
CA VAL A 315 19.00 20.51 -8.74
C VAL A 315 19.13 20.94 -7.27
N GLY A 316 20.35 20.97 -6.72
CA GLY A 316 20.60 21.37 -5.33
C GLY A 316 20.19 20.32 -4.28
N VAL A 317 20.20 19.02 -4.63
CA VAL A 317 19.92 17.90 -3.72
C VAL A 317 21.21 17.14 -3.43
N GLY A 318 21.61 17.12 -2.14
CA GLY A 318 22.73 16.30 -1.69
C GLY A 318 22.39 14.81 -1.79
N LEU A 319 23.20 14.04 -2.51
CA LEU A 319 23.03 12.60 -2.65
C LEU A 319 24.03 11.83 -1.80
N ARG A 320 23.53 10.90 -0.99
CA ARG A 320 24.35 9.91 -0.29
C ARG A 320 24.54 8.68 -1.16
N ARG A 321 25.80 8.37 -1.47
CA ARG A 321 26.18 7.14 -2.15
C ARG A 321 26.16 5.97 -1.18
N VAL A 322 25.45 4.90 -1.53
CA VAL A 322 25.39 3.66 -0.77
C VAL A 322 26.23 2.62 -1.49
N PRO A 323 27.44 2.29 -1.02
CA PRO A 323 28.30 1.33 -1.70
C PRO A 323 27.63 -0.05 -1.69
N PHE A 324 27.63 -0.70 -2.86
CA PHE A 324 27.07 -2.04 -3.03
C PHE A 324 28.03 -2.90 -3.83
N ASP A 325 28.72 -3.80 -3.14
CA ASP A 325 29.70 -4.71 -3.71
C ASP A 325 29.20 -6.17 -3.74
N ARG A 326 30.06 -7.07 -4.22
CA ARG A 326 29.76 -8.51 -4.31
C ARG A 326 29.36 -9.11 -2.96
N ASN A 327 30.08 -8.76 -1.91
CA ASN A 327 29.90 -9.37 -0.60
C ASN A 327 28.57 -8.90 -0.01
N ARG A 328 28.26 -7.60 -0.15
CA ARG A 328 27.00 -7.02 0.28
C ARG A 328 25.81 -7.60 -0.49
N PHE A 329 25.97 -7.86 -1.80
CA PHE A 329 24.97 -8.58 -2.58
C PHE A 329 24.70 -9.97 -2.01
N LEU A 330 25.74 -10.79 -1.81
CA LEU A 330 25.58 -12.15 -1.29
C LEU A 330 25.00 -12.18 0.13
N GLU A 331 25.35 -11.21 0.97
CA GLU A 331 24.82 -11.04 2.32
C GLU A 331 23.32 -10.67 2.30
N LEU A 332 22.94 -9.72 1.45
CA LEU A 332 21.57 -9.21 1.41
C LEU A 332 20.63 -10.04 0.54
N TRP A 333 21.15 -10.87 -0.36
CA TRP A 333 20.33 -11.65 -1.30
C TRP A 333 19.26 -12.51 -0.61
N PRO A 334 19.57 -13.34 0.41
CA PRO A 334 18.55 -14.13 1.10
C PRO A 334 17.50 -13.25 1.80
N ARG A 335 17.93 -12.09 2.34
CA ARG A 335 17.01 -11.13 2.97
C ARG A 335 16.10 -10.47 1.94
N ALA A 336 16.64 -10.10 0.78
CA ALA A 336 15.85 -9.55 -0.32
C ALA A 336 14.79 -10.55 -0.75
N VAL A 337 15.16 -11.83 -0.98
CA VAL A 337 14.20 -12.90 -1.31
C VAL A 337 13.13 -13.07 -0.23
N TRP A 338 13.48 -12.91 1.04
CA TRP A 338 12.51 -12.99 2.16
C TRP A 338 11.53 -11.80 2.23
N HIS A 339 11.87 -10.65 1.65
CA HIS A 339 11.05 -9.43 1.71
C HIS A 339 10.36 -9.07 0.37
N LEU A 340 10.69 -9.76 -0.72
CA LEU A 340 10.02 -9.72 -2.03
C LEU A 340 8.77 -10.60 -2.04
#